data_AF-A0A4Y8SIM1-F1
#
_entry.id   AF-A0A4Y8SIM1-F1
#
_cell.length_a   1.000
_cell.length_b   1.000
_cell.length_c   1.000
_cell.angle_alpha   90.00
_cell.angle_beta   90.00
_cell.angle_gamma   90.00
#
_symmetry.space_group_name_H-M   'P 1'
#
loop_
_entity.id
_entity.type
_entity.pdbx_description
1 polymer ?
#
loop_
_entity_poly.entity_id
_entity_poly.type
_entity_poly.pdbx_seq_one_letter_code
_entity_poly.pdbx_strand_id
1 'polypeptide(L)'
;MIRKDAILIGIVVWVILTFLFMENNAAIDGFTAIGFPWQFYRYTGGKLAYVDQSQLGFNFSNFILDLSSLAAFIYGANIFLQRNLKKQEPNKPPYL
;
A
#
# COMPACT_ATOMS: atom_id res chain seq x y z
N MET A 1 -6.42 7.93 -19.45
CA MET A 1 -5.11 7.29 -19.21
C MET A 1 -4.60 7.67 -17.83
N ILE A 2 -4.16 6.69 -17.05
CA ILE A 2 -3.49 6.94 -15.76
C ILE A 2 -2.06 7.41 -16.05
N ARG A 3 -1.63 8.47 -15.36
CA ARG A 3 -0.27 8.98 -15.51
C ARG A 3 0.73 8.01 -14.87
N LYS A 4 1.85 7.74 -15.54
CA LYS A 4 2.92 6.88 -15.01
C LYS A 4 3.39 7.36 -13.63
N ASP A 5 3.46 8.67 -13.45
CA ASP A 5 3.83 9.33 -12.19
C ASP A 5 2.91 8.90 -11.03
N ALA A 6 1.60 8.79 -11.26
CA ALA A 6 0.64 8.40 -10.23
C ALA A 6 0.80 6.94 -9.80
N ILE A 7 1.15 6.06 -10.75
CA ILE A 7 1.44 4.65 -10.47
C ILE A 7 2.72 4.54 -9.65
N LEU A 8 3.78 5.24 -10.06
CA LEU A 8 5.06 5.24 -9.35
C LEU A 8 4.91 5.75 -7.91
N ILE A 9 4.21 6.88 -7.73
CA ILE A 9 3.92 7.45 -6.41
C ILE A 9 3.13 6.45 -5.55
N GLY A 10 2.09 5.83 -6.11
CA GLY A 10 1.29 4.84 -5.38
C GLY A 10 2.11 3.64 -4.90
N ILE A 11 2.94 3.07 -5.78
CA ILE A 11 3.81 1.93 -5.43
C ILE A 11 4.81 2.34 -4.33
N VAL A 12 5.48 3.48 -4.49
CA VAL A 12 6.47 3.96 -3.50
C VAL A 12 5.82 4.18 -2.14
N VAL A 13 4.65 4.84 -2.09
CA VAL A 13 3.91 5.05 -0.85
C VAL A 13 3.52 3.72 -0.21
N TRP A 14 3.02 2.77 -1.00
CA TRP A 14 2.63 1.45 -0.48
C TRP A 14 3.81 0.66 0.07
N VAL A 15 4.97 0.67 -0.60
CA VAL A 15 6.19 0.02 -0.09
C VAL A 15 6.64 0.65 1.23
N ILE A 16 6.65 1.98 1.32
CA ILE A 16 7.03 2.70 2.54
C ILE A 16 6.06 2.35 3.68
N LEU A 17 4.76 2.39 3.43
CA LEU A 17 3.77 2.05 4.46
C LEU A 17 3.88 0.59 4.90
N THR A 18 4.04 -0.34 3.95
CA THR A 18 4.24 -1.75 4.26
C THR A 18 5.47 -1.94 5.15
N PHE A 19 6.55 -1.20 4.92
CA PHE A 19 7.76 -1.28 5.73
C PHE A 19 7.58 -0.64 7.13
N LEU A 20 6.92 0.53 7.21
CA LEU A 20 6.67 1.23 8.47
C LEU A 20 5.72 0.47 9.40
N PHE A 21 4.73 -0.22 8.84
CA PHE A 21 3.73 -0.99 9.59
C PHE A 21 4.06 -2.48 9.67
N MET A 22 5.24 -2.89 9.20
CA MET A 22 5.72 -4.25 9.39
C MET A 22 6.02 -4.49 10.87
N GLU A 23 5.49 -5.57 11.41
CA GLU A 23 5.89 -6.05 12.73
C GLU A 23 6.95 -7.13 12.54
N ASN A 24 8.06 -7.08 13.30
CA ASN A 24 9.11 -8.10 13.24
C ASN A 24 9.48 -8.62 14.63
N ASN A 25 8.49 -9.23 15.30
CA ASN A 25 8.64 -9.72 16.66
C ASN A 25 8.88 -11.24 16.74
N ALA A 26 9.10 -11.93 15.61
CA ALA A 26 9.24 -13.40 15.59
C ALA A 26 10.45 -13.95 16.37
N ALA A 27 11.50 -13.15 16.59
CA ALA A 27 12.70 -13.58 17.31
C ALA A 27 12.51 -13.72 18.84
N ILE A 28 11.43 -13.18 19.40
CA ILE A 28 11.13 -13.14 20.84
C ILE A 28 9.78 -13.80 21.16
N ASP A 29 9.45 -14.90 20.47
CA ASP A 29 8.15 -15.60 20.55
C ASP A 29 6.92 -14.75 20.09
N GLY A 30 7.15 -13.64 19.38
CA GLY A 30 6.10 -12.83 18.78
C GLY A 30 5.76 -13.22 17.33
N PHE A 31 5.10 -12.32 16.61
CA PHE A 31 4.78 -12.46 15.20
C PHE A 31 5.58 -11.49 14.33
N THR A 32 6.03 -11.98 13.19
CA THR A 32 6.36 -11.14 12.05
C THR A 32 5.09 -10.98 11.22
N ALA A 33 4.68 -9.76 10.94
CA ALA A 33 3.52 -9.48 10.11
C ALA A 33 3.86 -8.45 9.05
N ILE A 34 3.46 -8.71 7.81
CA ILE A 34 3.76 -7.89 6.63
C ILE A 34 2.45 -7.56 5.91
N GLY A 35 2.31 -6.29 5.56
CA GLY A 35 1.22 -5.77 4.72
C GLY A 35 0.61 -4.50 5.30
N PHE A 36 0.04 -3.67 4.42
CA PHE A 36 -0.65 -2.45 4.84
C PHE A 36 -1.68 -1.99 3.80
N PRO A 37 -2.95 -1.75 4.21
CA PRO A 37 -3.47 -1.78 5.59
C PRO A 37 -3.86 -3.18 6.08
N TRP A 38 -3.93 -4.20 5.22
CA TRP A 38 -4.20 -5.57 5.64
C TRP A 38 -2.94 -6.40 5.63
N GLN A 39 -2.63 -7.03 6.76
CA GLN A 39 -1.52 -7.97 6.87
C GLN A 39 -1.83 -9.20 6.03
N PHE A 40 -1.09 -9.37 4.92
CA PHE A 40 -1.25 -10.50 4.02
C PHE A 40 -0.25 -11.62 4.30
N TYR A 41 0.75 -11.39 5.13
CA TYR A 41 1.69 -12.42 5.54
C TYR A 41 1.95 -12.34 7.04
N ARG A 42 1.87 -13.50 7.71
CA ARG A 42 2.17 -13.62 9.13
C ARG A 42 3.05 -14.84 9.38
N TYR A 43 4.08 -14.67 10.19
CA TYR A 43 5.03 -15.71 10.55
C TYR A 43 5.34 -15.65 12.04
N THR A 44 5.69 -16.79 12.63
CA THR A 44 6.17 -16.86 14.01
C THR A 44 7.11 -18.05 14.14
N GLY A 45 8.19 -17.86 14.91
CA GLY A 45 9.16 -18.92 15.23
C GLY A 45 8.96 -19.55 16.61
N GLY A 46 8.01 -19.03 17.41
CA GLY A 46 7.79 -19.42 18.81
C GLY A 46 6.91 -20.66 18.99
N LYS A 47 6.93 -21.24 20.20
CA LYS A 47 6.04 -22.36 20.56
C LYS A 47 4.60 -21.87 20.72
N LEU A 48 3.80 -22.05 19.67
CA LEU A 48 2.40 -21.66 19.63
C LEU A 48 1.49 -22.64 20.37
N ALA A 49 1.41 -22.54 21.70
CA ALA A 49 0.46 -23.35 22.47
C ALA A 49 -1.00 -22.90 22.30
N TYR A 50 -1.24 -21.62 21.94
CA TYR A 50 -2.58 -20.99 21.95
C TYR A 50 -2.88 -20.13 20.71
N VAL A 51 -2.07 -20.21 19.67
CA VAL A 51 -2.22 -19.35 18.49
C VAL A 51 -3.00 -20.10 17.42
N ASP A 52 -4.00 -19.42 16.87
CA ASP A 52 -4.76 -19.87 15.71
C ASP A 52 -3.84 -19.98 14.49
N GLN A 53 -3.40 -21.20 14.20
CA GLN A 53 -2.49 -21.50 13.08
C GLN A 53 -3.12 -21.18 11.72
N SER A 54 -4.45 -21.03 11.64
CA SER A 54 -5.13 -20.64 10.40
C SER A 54 -4.80 -19.21 9.96
N GLN A 55 -4.26 -18.39 10.86
CA GLN A 55 -3.87 -17.01 10.59
C GLN A 55 -2.38 -16.85 10.24
N LEU A 56 -1.64 -17.96 10.13
CA LEU A 56 -0.23 -17.97 9.77
C LEU A 56 -0.03 -18.28 8.29
N GLY A 57 1.09 -17.81 7.76
CA GLY A 57 1.43 -17.90 6.35
C GLY A 57 0.84 -16.75 5.54
N PHE A 58 0.57 -17.05 4.28
CA PHE A 58 0.12 -16.05 3.31
C PHE A 58 -1.42 -16.07 3.19
N ASN A 59 -2.05 -14.93 3.47
CA ASN A 59 -3.48 -14.73 3.31
C ASN A 59 -3.76 -14.03 1.97
N PHE A 60 -4.20 -14.82 0.99
CA PHE A 60 -4.49 -14.34 -0.36
C PHE A 60 -5.65 -13.33 -0.40
N SER A 61 -6.66 -13.48 0.46
CA SER A 61 -7.78 -12.53 0.55
C SER A 61 -7.30 -11.16 1.01
N ASN A 62 -6.46 -11.11 2.06
CA ASN A 62 -5.88 -9.86 2.53
C ASN A 62 -4.95 -9.24 1.49
N PHE A 63 -4.18 -10.05 0.76
CA PHE A 63 -3.33 -9.56 -0.32
C PHE A 63 -4.13 -8.89 -1.45
N ILE A 64 -5.25 -9.49 -1.86
CA ILE A 64 -6.14 -8.90 -2.86
C ILE A 64 -6.78 -7.61 -2.36
N LEU A 65 -7.22 -7.56 -1.10
CA LEU A 65 -7.76 -6.33 -0.50
C LEU A 65 -6.71 -5.21 -0.49
N ASP A 66 -5.47 -5.55 -0.17
CA ASP A 66 -4.34 -4.61 -0.19
C ASP A 66 -4.08 -4.05 -1.59
N LEU A 67 -4.02 -4.93 -2.60
CA LEU A 67 -3.87 -4.53 -4.00
C LEU A 67 -5.05 -3.69 -4.50
N SER A 68 -6.27 -4.00 -4.07
CA SER A 68 -7.47 -3.25 -4.42
C SER A 68 -7.43 -1.84 -3.82
N SER A 69 -6.99 -1.72 -2.57
CA SER A 69 -6.76 -0.45 -1.89
C SER A 69 -5.69 0.39 -2.59
N LEU A 70 -4.58 -0.24 -2.98
CA LEU A 70 -3.54 0.41 -3.79
C LEU A 70 -4.09 0.93 -5.12
N ALA A 71 -4.87 0.13 -5.84
CA ALA A 71 -5.50 0.54 -7.09
C ALA A 71 -6.45 1.74 -6.89
N ALA A 72 -7.26 1.72 -5.83
CA ALA A 72 -8.13 2.83 -5.46
C ALA A 72 -7.34 4.11 -5.12
N PHE A 73 -6.23 3.97 -4.39
CA PHE A 73 -5.34 5.08 -4.08
C PHE A 73 -4.69 5.68 -5.34
N ILE A 74 -4.15 4.85 -6.24
CA ILE A 74 -3.58 5.30 -7.51
C ILE A 74 -4.61 6.04 -8.35
N TYR A 75 -5.84 5.51 -8.41
CA TYR A 75 -6.93 6.15 -9.13
C TYR A 75 -7.28 7.52 -8.53
N GLY A 76 -7.39 7.61 -7.20
CA GLY A 76 -7.63 8.86 -6.47
C GLY A 76 -6.49 9.88 -6.68
N ALA A 77 -5.25 9.45 -6.57
CA ALA A 77 -4.07 10.27 -6.83
C ALA A 77 -4.04 10.78 -8.28
N ASN A 78 -4.40 9.94 -9.24
CA ASN A 78 -4.49 10.34 -10.64
C ASN A 78 -5.57 11.42 -10.86
N ILE A 79 -6.76 11.26 -10.26
CA ILE A 79 -7.81 12.31 -10.30
C ILE A 79 -7.31 13.60 -9.66
N PHE A 80 -6.70 13.51 -8.48
CA PHE A 80 -6.17 14.66 -7.77
C PHE A 80 -5.13 15.42 -8.60
N LEU A 81 -4.16 14.72 -9.19
CA LEU A 81 -3.15 15.31 -10.06
C LEU A 81 -3.77 15.94 -11.30
N GLN A 82 -4.72 15.27 -11.95
CA GLN A 82 -5.40 15.84 -13.12
C GLN A 82 -6.15 17.13 -12.80
N ARG A 83 -6.83 17.20 -11.64
CA ARG A 83 -7.57 18.40 -11.21
C ARG A 83 -6.66 19.57 -10.87
N ASN A 84 -5.51 19.30 -10.24
CA ASN A 84 -4.58 20.35 -9.81
C ASN A 84 -3.66 20.82 -10.94
N LEU A 85 -3.25 19.94 -11.86
CA LEU A 85 -2.37 20.31 -12.97
C LEU A 85 -3.10 20.97 -14.14
N LYS A 86 -4.39 20.66 -14.38
CA LYS A 86 -5.19 21.40 -15.38
C LYS A 86 -5.37 22.89 -15.03
N LYS A 87 -5.24 23.27 -13.75
CA LYS A 87 -5.29 24.68 -13.34
C LYS A 87 -4.03 25.47 -13.70
N GLN A 88 -2.97 24.80 -14.17
CA GLN A 88 -1.70 25.43 -14.52
C GLN A 88 -1.45 25.49 -16.04
N GLU A 89 -2.50 25.46 -16.87
CA GLU A 89 -2.29 25.99 -18.22
C GLU A 89 -1.91 27.47 -18.08
N PRO A 90 -0.72 27.87 -18.56
CA PRO A 90 -0.29 29.25 -18.49
C PRO A 90 -1.36 30.06 -19.20
N ASN A 91 -1.88 31.07 -18.50
CA ASN A 91 -2.69 32.12 -19.08
C ASN A 91 -1.81 32.73 -20.18
N LYS A 92 -1.89 32.19 -21.41
CA LYS A 92 -1.15 32.73 -22.53
C LYS A 92 -1.65 34.15 -22.64
N PRO A 93 -0.77 35.15 -22.46
CA PRO A 93 -1.23 36.51 -22.55
C PRO A 93 -1.93 36.72 -23.90
N PRO A 94 -3.10 37.38 -23.91
CA PRO A 94 -3.80 37.70 -25.14
C PRO A 94 -3.09 38.89 -25.76
N TYR A 95 -1.89 38.70 -26.28
CA TYR A 95 -1.28 39.71 -27.12
C TYR A 95 -0.41 39.10 -28.21
N LEU A 96 -0.97 39.28 -29.43
CA LEU A 96 -0.34 39.55 -30.72
C LEU A 96 0.29 38.36 -31.45
#